data_AF-A0A9Y3RLA8-F1
#
_entry.id   AF-A0A9Y3RLA8-F1
#
_cell.length_a   1.000
_cell.length_b   1.000
_cell.length_c   1.000
_cell.angle_alpha   90.00
_cell.angle_beta   90.00
_cell.angle_gamma   90.00
#
_symmetry.space_group_name_H-M   'P 1'
#
loop_
_entity.id
_entity.type
_entity.pdbx_description
1 polymer ?
#
loop_
_entity_poly.entity_id
_entity_poly.type
_entity_poly.pdbx_seq_one_letter_code
_entity_poly.pdbx_strand_id
1 'polypeptide(L)'
;MSKISNLFKGGSKHKSKGNPSAQEAIHKLRETEEMLTKKQDYLEKKIEQEIAIAKKHGTKNKRAALQALKRKKRLEQQLTQIDGTLSTIEFQREALENSHTNTEVLKNMGYAAKAMKKIHENT
;
A
#
# COMPACT_ATOMS: atom_id res chain seq x y z
N MET A 1 -16.57 -52.56 -15.81
CA MET A 1 -16.59 -51.98 -14.44
C MET A 1 -15.34 -51.13 -14.23
N SER A 2 -15.53 -50.01 -13.54
CA SER A 2 -14.69 -48.80 -13.50
C SER A 2 -13.23 -48.99 -13.03
N LYS A 3 -12.29 -48.32 -13.72
CA LYS A 3 -10.90 -48.09 -13.27
C LYS A 3 -10.59 -46.57 -13.25
N ILE A 4 -11.44 -45.76 -12.61
CA ILE A 4 -11.24 -44.30 -12.49
C ILE A 4 -11.50 -43.80 -11.06
N SER A 5 -11.06 -44.52 -10.02
CA SER A 5 -11.33 -44.12 -8.63
C SER A 5 -10.12 -43.65 -7.81
N ASN A 6 -8.89 -43.62 -8.36
CA ASN A 6 -7.69 -43.36 -7.53
C ASN A 6 -6.82 -42.16 -7.94
N LEU A 7 -7.30 -41.21 -8.74
CA LEU A 7 -6.49 -40.02 -9.10
C LEU A 7 -6.70 -38.78 -8.20
N PHE A 8 -7.48 -38.88 -7.14
CA PHE A 8 -7.77 -37.74 -6.24
C PHE A 8 -7.57 -38.07 -4.75
N LYS A 9 -6.51 -38.80 -4.40
CA LYS A 9 -6.11 -39.01 -3.00
C LYS A 9 -4.61 -38.86 -2.84
N GLY A 10 -4.11 -37.66 -3.12
CA GLY A 10 -2.74 -37.25 -2.87
C GLY A 10 -2.77 -35.82 -2.37
N GLY A 11 -3.15 -35.64 -1.10
CA GLY A 11 -3.15 -34.34 -0.44
C GLY A 11 -1.75 -33.74 -0.47
N SER A 12 -1.52 -32.86 -1.44
CA SER A 12 -0.47 -31.87 -1.38
C SER A 12 -0.82 -30.98 -0.19
N LYS A 13 -0.17 -31.28 0.93
CA LYS A 13 0.05 -30.37 2.04
C LYS A 13 0.82 -29.19 1.46
N HIS A 14 0.10 -28.30 0.75
CA HIS A 14 0.55 -26.93 0.56
C HIS A 14 0.77 -26.44 1.98
N LYS A 15 2.05 -26.35 2.38
CA LYS A 15 2.46 -25.47 3.46
C LYS A 15 1.75 -24.17 3.16
N SER A 16 0.67 -23.88 3.89
CA SER A 16 0.10 -22.55 3.92
C SER A 16 1.30 -21.67 4.26
N LYS A 17 1.78 -20.88 3.29
CA LYS A 17 2.49 -19.66 3.65
C LYS A 17 1.51 -18.98 4.60
N GLY A 18 1.83 -19.00 5.90
CA GLY A 18 0.92 -18.50 6.93
C GLY A 18 0.43 -17.12 6.50
N ASN A 19 -0.82 -16.79 6.84
CA ASN A 19 -1.32 -15.44 6.59
C ASN A 19 -0.25 -14.43 7.02
N PRO A 20 0.10 -13.44 6.17
CA PRO A 20 1.16 -12.50 6.47
C PRO A 20 0.90 -11.87 7.83
N SER A 21 1.95 -11.73 8.64
CA SER A 21 1.81 -11.10 9.94
C SER A 21 1.38 -9.64 9.75
N ALA A 22 0.69 -9.05 10.73
CA ALA A 22 0.32 -7.64 10.68
C ALA A 22 1.56 -6.75 10.46
N GLN A 23 2.69 -7.09 11.09
CA GLN A 23 3.96 -6.40 10.93
C GLN A 23 4.52 -6.51 9.49
N GLU A 24 4.45 -7.69 8.87
CA GLU A 24 4.88 -7.86 7.48
C GLU A 24 3.99 -7.07 6.51
N ALA A 25 2.67 -7.06 6.74
CA ALA A 25 1.73 -6.28 5.94
C ALA A 25 2.00 -4.77 6.06
N ILE A 26 2.18 -4.26 7.28
CA ILE A 26 2.53 -2.85 7.53
C ILE A 26 3.84 -2.49 6.83
N HIS A 27 4.86 -3.34 6.90
CA HIS A 27 6.14 -3.10 6.23
C HIS A 27 5.97 -2.96 4.70
N LYS A 28 5.23 -3.87 4.06
CA LYS A 28 4.99 -3.82 2.61
C LYS A 28 4.17 -2.60 2.20
N LEU A 29 3.22 -2.17 3.02
CA LEU A 29 2.47 -0.94 2.77
C LEU A 29 3.40 0.28 2.80
N ARG A 30 4.31 0.39 3.78
CA ARG A 30 5.32 1.46 3.84
C ARG A 30 6.26 1.47 2.64
N GLU A 31 6.74 0.30 2.21
CA GLU A 31 7.56 0.19 0.99
C GLU A 31 6.79 0.68 -0.25
N THR A 32 5.49 0.39 -0.31
CA THR A 32 4.63 0.83 -1.42
C THR A 32 4.36 2.34 -1.35
N GLU A 33 4.12 2.90 -0.17
CA GLU A 33 4.02 4.36 0.06
C GLU A 33 5.28 5.05 -0.45
N GLU A 34 6.48 4.60 -0.04
CA GLU A 34 7.74 5.20 -0.45
C GLU A 34 7.93 5.16 -1.98
N MET A 35 7.54 4.06 -2.62
CA MET A 35 7.58 3.94 -4.08
C MET A 35 6.62 4.92 -4.76
N LEU A 36 5.40 5.07 -4.24
CA LEU A 36 4.40 5.97 -4.79
C LEU A 36 4.80 7.44 -4.59
N THR A 37 5.35 7.81 -3.44
CA THR A 37 5.90 9.15 -3.19
C THR A 37 7.03 9.48 -4.16
N LYS A 38 7.99 8.56 -4.36
CA LYS A 38 9.05 8.76 -5.37
C LYS A 38 8.48 8.94 -6.78
N LYS A 39 7.40 8.26 -7.11
CA LYS A 39 6.71 8.38 -8.40
C LYS A 39 5.96 9.70 -8.51
N GLN A 40 5.36 10.19 -7.43
CA GLN A 40 4.73 11.50 -7.32
C GLN A 40 5.76 12.60 -7.64
N ASP A 41 6.89 12.62 -6.92
CA ASP A 41 7.99 13.58 -7.12
C ASP A 41 8.50 13.58 -8.57
N TYR A 42 8.63 12.39 -9.17
CA TYR A 42 9.04 12.25 -10.55
C TYR A 42 8.05 12.89 -11.52
N LEU A 43 6.75 12.64 -11.32
CA LEU A 43 5.69 13.19 -12.16
C LEU A 43 5.61 14.72 -12.04
N GLU A 44 5.73 15.26 -10.83
CA GLU A 44 5.75 16.70 -10.57
C GLU A 44 6.91 17.39 -11.30
N LYS A 45 8.13 16.88 -11.14
CA LYS A 45 9.31 17.40 -11.86
C LYS A 45 9.12 17.36 -13.39
N LYS A 46 8.47 16.30 -13.89
CA LYS A 46 8.21 16.16 -15.33
C LYS A 46 7.13 17.13 -15.83
N ILE A 47 6.11 17.40 -15.01
CA ILE A 47 5.10 18.42 -15.27
C ILE A 47 5.75 19.80 -15.37
N GLU A 48 6.64 20.15 -14.43
CA GLU A 48 7.39 21.41 -14.46
C GLU A 48 8.23 21.57 -15.73
N GLN A 49 8.91 20.50 -16.16
CA GLN A 49 9.67 20.49 -17.40
C GLN A 49 8.77 20.76 -18.62
N GLU A 50 7.61 20.11 -18.73
CA GLU A 50 6.69 20.36 -19.85
C GLU A 50 6.10 21.78 -19.81
N ILE A 51 5.87 22.34 -18.63
CA ILE A 51 5.47 23.75 -18.48
C ILE A 51 6.59 24.68 -18.97
N ALA A 52 7.84 24.42 -18.61
CA ALA A 52 8.98 25.21 -19.05
C ALA A 52 9.14 25.15 -20.59
N ILE A 53 8.98 23.98 -21.19
CA ILE A 53 8.98 23.79 -22.65
C ILE A 53 7.83 24.58 -23.30
N ALA A 54 6.62 24.48 -22.75
CA ALA A 54 5.47 25.22 -23.26
C ALA A 54 5.70 26.74 -23.22
N LYS A 55 6.23 27.27 -22.11
CA LYS A 55 6.58 28.70 -21.98
C LYS A 55 7.66 29.11 -22.97
N LYS A 56 8.71 28.32 -23.14
CA LYS A 56 9.82 28.59 -24.09
C LYS A 56 9.35 28.67 -25.54
N HIS A 57 8.42 27.81 -25.93
CA HIS A 57 7.92 27.73 -27.30
C HIS A 57 6.65 28.53 -27.57
N GLY A 58 6.02 29.13 -26.54
CA GLY A 58 4.71 29.78 -26.65
C GLY A 58 4.63 30.88 -27.72
N THR A 59 5.70 31.69 -27.88
CA THR A 59 5.75 32.78 -28.85
C THR A 59 6.40 32.40 -30.20
N LYS A 60 7.23 31.34 -30.21
CA LYS A 60 8.05 30.97 -31.38
C LYS A 60 7.49 29.77 -32.15
N ASN A 61 6.85 28.83 -31.46
CA ASN A 61 6.36 27.59 -32.03
C ASN A 61 5.13 27.09 -31.29
N LYS A 62 3.96 27.60 -31.72
CA LYS A 62 2.65 27.24 -31.18
C LYS A 62 2.41 25.73 -31.17
N ARG A 63 2.86 25.00 -32.21
CA ARG A 63 2.65 23.54 -32.31
C ARG A 63 3.41 22.79 -31.21
N ALA A 64 4.67 23.15 -30.98
CA ALA A 64 5.50 22.56 -29.92
C ALA A 64 4.93 22.88 -28.53
N ALA A 65 4.48 24.13 -28.30
CA ALA A 65 3.86 24.51 -27.04
C ALA A 65 2.57 23.73 -26.76
N LEU A 66 1.69 23.56 -27.75
CA LEU A 66 0.45 22.78 -27.61
C LEU A 66 0.73 21.29 -27.32
N GLN A 67 1.76 20.71 -27.93
CA GLN A 67 2.15 19.33 -27.64
C GLN A 67 2.66 19.17 -26.20
N ALA A 68 3.47 20.11 -25.71
CA ALA A 68 3.94 20.11 -24.33
C ALA A 68 2.77 20.22 -23.33
N LEU A 69 1.79 21.10 -23.60
CA LEU A 69 0.59 21.23 -22.77
C LEU A 69 -0.28 19.96 -22.76
N LYS A 70 -0.39 19.25 -23.89
CA LYS A 70 -1.07 17.94 -23.94
C LYS A 70 -0.35 16.89 -23.10
N ARG A 71 0.99 16.85 -23.14
CA ARG A 71 1.80 15.94 -22.31
C ARG A 71 1.66 16.27 -20.83
N LYS A 72 1.74 17.56 -20.45
CA LYS A 72 1.45 18.06 -19.11
C LYS A 72 0.12 17.53 -18.59
N LYS A 73 -0.98 17.74 -19.35
CA LYS A 73 -2.32 17.32 -18.93
C LYS A 73 -2.42 15.81 -18.66
N ARG A 74 -1.74 14.98 -19.46
CA ARG A 74 -1.71 13.53 -19.24
C ARG A 74 -0.90 13.16 -17.98
N LEU A 75 0.21 13.84 -17.72
CA LEU A 75 1.00 13.62 -16.50
C LEU A 75 0.23 14.05 -15.25
N GLU A 76 -0.52 15.16 -15.30
CA GLU A 76 -1.39 15.58 -14.19
C GLU A 76 -2.47 14.55 -13.87
N GLN A 77 -3.08 13.94 -14.89
CA GLN A 77 -4.04 12.84 -14.68
C GLN A 77 -3.39 11.62 -14.01
N GLN A 78 -2.14 11.29 -14.38
CA GLN A 78 -1.40 10.21 -13.73
C GLN A 78 -1.06 10.57 -12.28
N LEU A 79 -0.67 11.83 -12.01
CA LEU A 79 -0.37 12.31 -10.67
C LEU A 79 -1.60 12.16 -9.76
N THR A 80 -2.78 12.63 -10.19
CA THR A 80 -4.02 12.48 -9.41
C THR A 80 -4.37 11.02 -9.10
N GLN A 81 -4.10 10.09 -10.02
CA GLN A 81 -4.30 8.66 -9.77
C GLN A 81 -3.32 8.12 -8.71
N ILE A 82 -2.06 8.55 -8.76
CA ILE A 82 -1.04 8.18 -7.76
C ILE A 82 -1.42 8.75 -6.40
N ASP A 83 -1.87 10.00 -6.32
CA ASP A 83 -2.30 10.65 -5.07
C ASP A 83 -3.46 9.87 -4.43
N GLY A 84 -4.48 9.51 -5.21
CA GLY A 84 -5.62 8.73 -4.70
C GLY A 84 -5.22 7.32 -4.24
N THR A 85 -4.28 6.68 -4.95
CA THR A 85 -3.76 5.37 -4.57
C THR A 85 -2.94 5.46 -3.29
N LEU A 86 -2.05 6.44 -3.18
CA LEU A 86 -1.22 6.69 -2.01
C LEU A 86 -2.09 6.92 -0.78
N SER A 87 -3.10 7.80 -0.87
CA SER A 87 -4.01 8.09 0.24
C SER A 87 -4.79 6.85 0.71
N THR A 88 -5.15 5.95 -0.22
CA THR A 88 -5.80 4.68 0.13
C THR A 88 -4.84 3.75 0.89
N ILE A 89 -3.57 3.68 0.48
CA ILE A 89 -2.55 2.84 1.12
C ILE A 89 -2.21 3.38 2.50
N GLU A 90 -2.04 4.70 2.64
CA GLU A 90 -1.81 5.37 3.93
C GLU A 90 -2.93 5.06 4.91
N PHE A 91 -4.19 5.18 4.48
CA PHE A 91 -5.35 4.83 5.28
C PHE A 91 -5.34 3.35 5.71
N GLN A 92 -5.03 2.43 4.79
CA GLN A 92 -4.95 1.00 5.09
C GLN A 92 -3.83 0.67 6.08
N ARG A 93 -2.66 1.30 5.93
CA ARG A 93 -1.53 1.14 6.84
C ARG A 93 -1.89 1.61 8.24
N GLU A 94 -2.45 2.81 8.35
CA GLU A 94 -2.86 3.39 9.64
C GLU A 94 -3.92 2.51 10.32
N ALA A 95 -4.92 2.04 9.58
CA ALA A 95 -5.94 1.14 10.11
C ALA A 95 -5.34 -0.18 10.65
N LEU A 96 -4.35 -0.75 9.94
CA LEU A 96 -3.65 -1.96 10.40
C LEU A 96 -2.77 -1.70 11.62
N GLU A 97 -2.04 -0.59 11.64
CA GLU A 97 -1.20 -0.18 12.80
C GLU A 97 -2.06 0.03 14.06
N ASN A 98 -3.20 0.71 13.91
CA ASN A 98 -4.15 0.92 15.00
C ASN A 98 -4.75 -0.40 15.50
N SER A 99 -5.19 -1.27 14.57
CA SER A 99 -5.75 -2.58 14.91
C SER A 99 -4.72 -3.48 15.62
N HIS A 100 -3.47 -3.48 15.15
CA HIS A 100 -2.40 -4.25 15.76
C HIS A 100 -2.07 -3.77 17.16
N THR A 101 -1.92 -2.46 17.35
CA THR A 101 -1.68 -1.86 18.68
C THR A 101 -2.80 -2.17 19.66
N ASN A 102 -4.05 -2.00 19.23
CA ASN A 102 -5.23 -2.30 20.07
C ASN A 102 -5.27 -3.78 20.48
N THR A 103 -4.92 -4.69 19.57
CA THR A 103 -4.86 -6.14 19.87
C THR A 103 -3.81 -6.45 20.93
N GLU A 104 -2.61 -5.88 20.83
CA GLU A 104 -1.55 -6.09 21.83
C GLU A 104 -1.91 -5.48 23.19
N VAL A 105 -2.56 -4.30 23.21
CA VAL A 105 -3.07 -3.70 24.47
C VAL A 105 -4.08 -4.65 25.14
N LEU A 106 -5.08 -5.14 24.41
CA LEU A 106 -6.08 -6.05 24.96
C LEU A 106 -5.46 -7.36 25.48
N LYS A 107 -4.47 -7.89 24.77
CA LYS A 107 -3.72 -9.09 25.19
C LYS A 107 -2.96 -8.84 26.50
N ASN A 108 -2.29 -7.69 26.62
CA ASN A 108 -1.57 -7.29 27.83
C ASN A 108 -2.52 -7.08 29.02
N MET A 109 -3.67 -6.44 28.80
CA MET A 109 -4.71 -6.29 29.81
C MET A 109 -5.24 -7.65 30.27
N GLY A 110 -5.50 -8.58 29.34
CA GLY A 110 -5.93 -9.93 29.66
C GLY A 110 -4.89 -10.71 30.47
N TYR A 111 -3.60 -10.54 30.17
CA TYR A 111 -2.50 -11.13 30.94
C TYR A 111 -2.43 -10.54 32.36
N ALA A 112 -2.51 -9.21 32.49
CA ALA A 112 -2.53 -8.52 33.78
C ALA A 112 -3.72 -8.95 34.64
N ALA A 113 -4.92 -9.04 34.06
CA ALA A 113 -6.12 -9.50 34.77
C ALA A 113 -5.95 -10.93 35.32
N LYS A 114 -5.35 -11.85 34.54
CA LYS A 114 -5.05 -13.21 34.99
C LYS A 114 -4.05 -13.21 36.16
N ALA A 115 -3.01 -12.38 36.08
CA ALA A 115 -2.03 -12.24 37.16
C ALA A 115 -2.67 -11.71 38.45
N MET A 116 -3.52 -10.67 38.35
CA MET A 116 -4.26 -10.13 39.49
C MET A 116 -5.21 -11.17 40.11
N LYS A 117 -5.93 -11.95 39.29
CA LYS A 117 -6.80 -13.01 39.79
C LYS A 117 -6.02 -14.06 40.58
N LYS A 118 -4.86 -14.47 40.08
CA LYS A 118 -4.00 -15.43 40.77
C LYS A 118 -3.48 -14.88 42.11
N ILE A 119 -3.14 -13.60 42.20
CA ILE A 119 -2.76 -12.97 43.47
C ILE A 119 -3.94 -13.04 44.44
N HIS A 120 -5.12 -12.65 43.99
CA HIS A 120 -6.34 -12.63 44.82
C HIS A 120 -6.77 -14.03 45.29
N GLU A 121 -6.62 -15.07 44.47
CA GLU A 121 -6.93 -16.46 44.84
C GLU A 121 -5.94 -17.06 45.86
N ASN A 122 -4.74 -16.50 45.98
CA ASN A 122 -3.70 -16.95 46.92
C ASN A 122 -3.63 -16.09 48.19
N THR A 123 -4.61 -15.21 48.41
CA THR A 123 -4.79 -14.42 49.64
C THR A 123 -6.01 -14.92 50.39
#